data_AF-A0A259DC22-F1
#
_entry.id   AF-A0A259DC22-F1
#
_cell.length_a   1.000
_cell.length_b   1.000
_cell.length_c   1.000
_cell.angle_alpha   90.00
_cell.angle_beta   90.00
_cell.angle_gamma   90.00
#
_symmetry.space_group_name_H-M   'P 1'
#
loop_
_entity.id
_entity.type
_entity.pdbx_description
1 polymer ?
#
loop_
_entity_poly.entity_id
_entity_poly.type
_entity_poly.pdbx_seq_one_letter_code
_entity_poly.pdbx_strand_id
1 'polypeptide(L)'
;MTVQLLSVTEDEGEQRLDKWLRRRFPQMTQGAVEKLCRTGQIRVDKGRAKASDRVVPGMVIRVPPLPSEPAPAGLRPAGISAADEKIIQAAVLWKDEHIIVLNKPAGLPSQGGSGQGDRHVDGLAEALKFGF
;
A
#
# COMPACT_ATOMS: atom_id res chain seq x y z
N MET A 1 19.26 11.79 18.09
CA MET A 1 18.64 11.22 16.88
C MET A 1 19.52 11.56 15.68
N THR A 2 20.27 10.59 15.17
CA THR A 2 21.35 10.80 14.18
C THR A 2 20.96 10.31 12.79
N VAL A 3 21.56 10.94 11.77
CA VAL A 3 21.44 10.49 10.38
C VAL A 3 22.20 9.17 10.21
N GLN A 4 21.62 8.25 9.44
CA GLN A 4 22.23 6.96 9.12
C GLN A 4 22.63 6.89 7.65
N LEU A 5 23.72 6.19 7.36
CA LEU A 5 24.14 5.81 6.02
C LEU A 5 24.04 4.28 5.94
N LEU A 6 23.19 3.78 5.06
CA LEU A 6 22.94 2.36 4.89
C LEU A 6 23.36 1.92 3.49
N SER A 7 24.17 0.88 3.41
CA SER A 7 24.52 0.25 2.14
C SER A 7 23.47 -0.78 1.75
N VAL A 8 23.09 -0.78 0.48
CA VAL A 8 22.21 -1.79 -0.11
C VAL A 8 23.01 -3.09 -0.27
N THR A 9 22.54 -4.18 0.35
CA THR A 9 23.17 -5.50 0.24
C THR A 9 22.70 -6.24 -1.02
N GLU A 10 23.36 -7.34 -1.37
CA GLU A 10 22.95 -8.19 -2.51
C GLU A 10 21.51 -8.70 -2.36
N ASP A 11 21.13 -9.15 -1.16
CA ASP A 11 19.79 -9.67 -0.86
C ASP A 11 18.67 -8.60 -0.85
N GLU A 12 19.06 -7.34 -0.81
CA GLU A 12 18.15 -6.20 -0.74
C GLU A 12 18.14 -5.36 -2.03
N GLY A 13 18.96 -5.69 -3.02
CA GLY A 13 19.06 -4.96 -4.28
C GLY A 13 17.88 -5.14 -5.24
N GLU A 14 18.04 -4.60 -6.46
CA GLU A 14 17.16 -4.77 -7.62
C GLU A 14 15.67 -4.39 -7.42
N GLN A 15 15.39 -3.57 -6.41
CA GLN A 15 14.04 -3.11 -6.07
C GLN A 15 13.95 -1.59 -6.04
N ARG A 16 12.72 -1.07 -5.90
CA ARG A 16 12.49 0.37 -5.74
C ARG A 16 12.91 0.84 -4.35
N LEU A 17 13.42 2.06 -4.26
CA LEU A 17 13.83 2.71 -3.02
C LEU A 17 12.71 2.71 -1.96
N ASP A 18 11.47 2.99 -2.37
CA ASP A 18 10.32 2.97 -1.46
C ASP A 18 9.97 1.60 -0.89
N LYS A 19 10.17 0.53 -1.65
CA LYS A 19 10.03 -0.85 -1.17
C LYS A 19 11.18 -1.21 -0.22
N TRP A 20 12.42 -0.86 -0.61
CA TRP A 20 13.60 -1.10 0.21
C TRP A 20 13.49 -0.43 1.59
N LEU A 21 13.13 0.86 1.62
CA LEU A 21 12.95 1.61 2.86
C LEU A 21 11.84 1.04 3.74
N ARG A 22 10.68 0.70 3.18
CA ARG A 22 9.57 0.15 3.97
C ARG A 22 9.83 -1.26 4.48
N ARG A 23 10.65 -2.05 3.77
CA ARG A 23 11.10 -3.37 4.25
C ARG A 23 12.01 -3.23 5.47
N ARG A 24 12.91 -2.23 5.46
CA ARG A 24 13.86 -1.95 6.55
C ARG A 24 13.22 -1.18 7.71
N PHE A 25 12.26 -0.32 7.40
CA PHE A 25 11.55 0.56 8.32
C PHE A 25 10.04 0.39 8.13
N PRO A 26 9.44 -0.65 8.72
CA PRO A 26 8.00 -0.95 8.57
C PRO A 26 7.06 0.18 9.02
N GLN A 27 7.56 1.10 9.86
CA GLN A 27 6.84 2.29 10.30
C GLN A 27 6.72 3.39 9.21
N MET A 28 7.40 3.26 8.07
CA MET A 28 7.31 4.25 7.00
C MET A 28 6.11 3.98 6.10
N THR A 29 5.28 5.00 5.88
CA THR A 29 4.25 4.98 4.83
C THR A 29 4.83 5.43 3.48
N GLN A 30 4.14 5.12 2.37
CA GLN A 30 4.54 5.60 1.04
C GLN A 30 4.66 7.13 1.00
N GLY A 31 3.66 7.84 1.55
CA GLY A 31 3.66 9.30 1.60
C GLY A 31 4.81 9.86 2.44
N ALA A 32 5.22 9.18 3.50
CA ALA A 32 6.40 9.58 4.29
C ALA A 32 7.69 9.45 3.46
N VAL A 33 7.89 8.32 2.77
CA VAL A 33 9.05 8.12 1.87
C VAL A 33 9.09 9.22 0.80
N GLU A 34 7.95 9.46 0.13
CA GLU A 34 7.85 10.48 -0.91
C GLU A 34 8.14 11.88 -0.38
N LYS A 35 7.62 12.24 0.81
CA LYS A 35 7.91 13.52 1.47
C LYS A 35 9.40 13.67 1.77
N LEU A 36 10.05 12.62 2.28
CA LEU A 36 11.47 12.66 2.64
C LEU A 36 12.39 12.72 1.41
N CYS A 37 12.01 12.04 0.32
CA CYS A 37 12.69 12.15 -0.98
C CYS A 37 12.52 13.56 -1.57
N ARG A 38 11.29 14.08 -1.60
CA ARG A 38 10.96 15.43 -2.14
C ARG A 38 11.68 16.55 -1.39
N THR A 39 11.76 16.45 -0.05
CA THR A 39 12.49 17.41 0.81
C THR A 39 14.00 17.20 0.79
N GLY A 40 14.50 16.16 0.11
CA GLY A 40 15.93 15.89 -0.06
C GLY A 40 16.62 15.38 1.22
N GLN A 41 15.84 14.90 2.19
CA GLN A 41 16.34 14.31 3.43
C GLN A 41 16.84 12.88 3.21
N ILE A 42 16.16 12.14 2.34
CA ILE A 42 16.66 10.87 1.80
C ILE A 42 17.46 11.13 0.54
N ARG A 43 18.64 10.49 0.44
CA ARG A 43 19.56 10.61 -0.70
C ARG A 43 20.16 9.26 -1.03
N VAL A 44 20.37 9.02 -2.32
CA VAL A 44 21.10 7.86 -2.86
C VAL A 44 22.43 8.39 -3.35
N ASP A 45 23.56 7.85 -2.87
CA ASP A 45 24.91 8.25 -3.26
C ASP A 45 25.13 9.77 -3.23
N LYS A 46 24.62 10.41 -2.16
CA LYS A 46 24.62 11.87 -1.92
C LYS A 46 23.77 12.70 -2.89
N GLY A 47 23.16 12.09 -3.92
CA GLY A 47 22.24 12.71 -4.87
C GLY A 47 20.78 12.74 -4.39
N ARG A 48 19.95 13.61 -5.00
CA ARG A 48 18.49 13.55 -4.82
C ARG A 48 17.95 12.27 -5.45
N ALA A 49 17.00 11.64 -4.78
CA ALA A 49 16.34 10.44 -5.25
C ALA A 49 14.82 10.62 -5.29
N LYS A 50 14.15 9.86 -6.15
CA LYS A 50 12.70 9.63 -6.14
C LYS A 50 12.41 8.32 -5.45
N ALA A 51 11.24 8.23 -4.84
CA ALA A 51 10.73 7.00 -4.22
C ALA A 51 10.72 5.80 -5.19
N SER A 52 10.51 6.06 -6.48
CA SER A 52 10.48 5.06 -7.55
C SER A 52 11.85 4.62 -8.09
N ASP A 53 12.94 5.28 -7.69
CA ASP A 53 14.26 4.94 -8.21
C ASP A 53 14.66 3.52 -7.81
N ARG A 54 15.37 2.82 -8.69
CA ARG A 54 15.89 1.47 -8.40
C ARG A 54 17.16 1.58 -7.56
N VAL A 55 17.23 0.80 -6.49
CA VAL A 55 18.43 0.61 -5.69
C VAL A 55 19.10 -0.70 -6.07
N VAL A 56 20.42 -0.68 -6.18
CA VAL A 56 21.25 -1.86 -6.51
C VAL A 56 22.31 -2.06 -5.43
N PRO A 57 22.87 -3.28 -5.29
CA PRO A 57 23.90 -3.56 -4.29
C PRO A 57 25.08 -2.59 -4.38
N GLY A 58 25.59 -2.16 -3.22
CA GLY A 58 26.71 -1.21 -3.11
C GLY A 58 26.31 0.27 -3.06
N MET A 59 25.09 0.64 -3.44
CA MET A 59 24.59 2.02 -3.29
C MET A 59 24.44 2.40 -1.80
N VAL A 60 24.69 3.67 -1.49
CA VAL A 60 24.57 4.20 -0.12
C VAL A 60 23.35 5.11 0.02
N ILE A 61 22.45 4.74 0.93
CA ILE A 61 21.22 5.46 1.24
C ILE A 61 21.42 6.27 2.53
N ARG A 62 21.30 7.60 2.43
CA ARG A 62 21.21 8.49 3.58
C ARG A 62 19.77 8.51 4.08
N VAL A 63 19.57 8.14 5.34
CA VAL A 63 18.26 8.14 6.00
C VAL A 63 18.28 9.13 7.17
N PRO A 64 17.39 10.13 7.22
CA PRO A 64 17.28 11.04 8.35
C PRO A 64 16.77 10.28 9.59
N PRO A 65 16.84 10.88 10.79
CA PRO A 65 16.17 10.31 11.95
C PRO A 65 14.68 10.13 11.65
N LEU A 66 14.19 8.91 11.75
CA LEU A 66 12.78 8.58 11.55
C LEU A 66 12.03 8.72 12.88
N PRO A 67 10.75 9.13 12.86
CA PRO A 67 9.92 9.08 14.05
C PRO A 67 9.90 7.66 14.62
N SER A 68 9.94 7.55 15.95
CA SER A 68 9.84 6.28 16.67
C SER A 68 8.42 5.74 16.76
N GLU A 69 7.44 6.52 16.32
CA GLU A 69 6.04 6.09 16.31
C GLU A 69 5.84 5.03 15.21
N PRO A 70 5.17 3.91 15.52
CA PRO A 70 4.77 2.95 14.51
C PRO A 70 3.94 3.67 13.44
N ALA A 71 4.03 3.21 12.19
CA ALA A 71 3.07 3.62 11.17
C ALA A 71 1.68 3.46 11.79
N PRO A 72 0.76 4.45 11.65
CA PRO A 72 -0.62 4.18 11.99
C PRO A 72 -0.99 2.89 11.27
N ALA A 73 -1.37 1.87 12.05
CA ALA A 73 -1.88 0.63 11.48
C ALA A 73 -2.93 1.10 10.47
N GLY A 74 -2.73 0.79 9.19
CA GLY A 74 -3.75 1.10 8.19
C GLY A 74 -5.06 0.61 8.79
N LEU A 75 -6.08 1.48 8.84
CA LEU A 75 -7.38 1.10 9.38
C LEU A 75 -7.70 -0.24 8.72
N ARG A 76 -7.74 -1.32 9.51
CA ARG A 76 -8.33 -2.54 9.00
C ARG A 76 -9.74 -2.10 8.63
N PRO A 77 -10.21 -2.37 7.40
CA PRO A 77 -11.54 -1.97 7.00
C PRO A 77 -12.49 -2.37 8.11
N ALA A 78 -13.30 -1.42 8.60
CA ALA A 78 -14.42 -1.79 9.44
C ALA A 78 -15.18 -2.89 8.70
N GLY A 79 -15.56 -3.97 9.39
CA GLY A 79 -16.22 -5.10 8.75
C GLY A 79 -17.36 -4.65 7.84
N ILE A 80 -17.59 -5.39 6.75
CA ILE A 80 -18.62 -5.05 5.77
C ILE A 80 -19.97 -4.92 6.49
N SER A 81 -20.68 -3.82 6.26
CA SER A 81 -21.98 -3.60 6.89
C SER A 81 -22.99 -4.63 6.38
N ALA A 82 -23.94 -5.07 7.22
CA ALA A 82 -24.99 -6.01 6.81
C ALA A 82 -25.81 -5.49 5.60
N ALA A 83 -25.93 -4.16 5.46
CA ALA A 83 -26.59 -3.55 4.32
C ALA A 83 -25.77 -3.70 3.03
N ASP A 84 -24.46 -3.44 3.09
CA ASP A 84 -23.57 -3.58 1.93
C ASP A 84 -23.36 -5.05 1.54
N GLU A 85 -23.31 -5.96 2.52
CA GLU A 85 -23.33 -7.40 2.30
C GLU A 85 -24.56 -7.82 1.49
N LYS A 86 -25.75 -7.40 1.93
CA LYS A 86 -26.99 -7.69 1.20
C LYS A 86 -27.00 -7.12 -0.21
N ILE A 87 -26.47 -5.91 -0.41
CA ILE A 87 -26.42 -5.26 -1.73
C ILE A 87 -25.50 -6.03 -2.68
N ILE A 88 -24.29 -6.39 -2.23
CA ILE A 88 -23.30 -7.03 -3.11
C ILE A 88 -23.70 -8.47 -3.44
N GLN A 89 -24.28 -9.20 -2.47
CA GLN A 89 -24.79 -10.56 -2.69
C GLN A 89 -25.99 -10.56 -3.64
N ALA A 90 -26.92 -9.61 -3.48
CA ALA A 90 -28.05 -9.45 -4.40
C ALA A 90 -27.64 -9.03 -5.82
N ALA A 91 -26.42 -8.51 -6.00
CA ALA A 91 -25.87 -8.18 -7.31
C ALA A 91 -25.33 -9.40 -8.07
N VAL A 92 -25.22 -10.58 -7.45
CA VAL A 92 -24.70 -11.78 -8.13
C VAL A 92 -25.69 -12.26 -9.20
N LEU A 93 -25.22 -12.29 -10.45
CA LEU A 93 -25.95 -12.87 -11.59
C LEU A 93 -25.56 -14.33 -11.82
N TRP A 94 -24.30 -14.66 -11.56
CA TRP A 94 -23.76 -15.99 -11.75
C TRP A 94 -22.59 -16.23 -10.78
N LYS A 95 -22.45 -17.46 -10.31
CA LYS A 95 -21.33 -17.90 -9.47
C LYS A 95 -21.08 -19.38 -9.67
N ASP A 96 -19.83 -19.73 -9.94
CA ASP A 96 -19.35 -21.11 -9.98
C ASP A 96 -18.01 -21.23 -9.23
N GLU A 97 -17.30 -22.34 -9.43
CA GLU A 97 -16.01 -22.63 -8.79
C GLU A 97 -14.90 -21.65 -9.22
N HIS A 98 -15.02 -21.02 -10.38
CA HIS A 98 -13.96 -20.25 -11.01
C HIS A 98 -14.28 -18.76 -11.09
N ILE A 99 -15.56 -18.39 -11.30
CA ILE A 99 -15.97 -17.02 -11.57
C ILE A 99 -17.23 -16.60 -10.82
N ILE A 100 -17.31 -15.30 -10.55
CA ILE A 100 -18.52 -14.61 -10.08
C ILE A 100 -18.81 -13.48 -11.07
N VAL A 101 -20.05 -13.40 -11.53
CA VAL A 101 -20.54 -12.31 -12.38
C VAL A 101 -21.50 -11.45 -11.57
N LEU A 102 -21.22 -10.14 -11.52
CA LEU A 102 -22.00 -9.18 -10.74
C LEU A 102 -22.71 -8.18 -11.67
N ASN A 103 -23.99 -7.93 -11.42
CA ASN A 103 -24.69 -6.74 -11.88
C ASN A 103 -24.32 -5.55 -10.98
N LYS A 104 -23.14 -4.98 -11.24
CA LYS A 104 -22.57 -3.93 -10.38
C LYS A 104 -23.53 -2.73 -10.24
N PRO A 105 -23.92 -2.34 -9.00
CA PRO A 105 -24.76 -1.17 -8.78
C PRO A 105 -24.16 0.12 -9.35
N ALA A 106 -25.04 1.01 -9.83
CA ALA A 106 -24.65 2.37 -10.21
C ALA A 106 -24.11 3.13 -8.99
N GLY A 107 -23.06 3.93 -9.20
CA GLY A 107 -22.42 4.70 -8.13
C GLY A 107 -21.52 3.87 -7.20
N LEU A 108 -21.41 2.55 -7.37
CA LEU A 108 -20.42 1.72 -6.67
C LEU A 108 -19.13 1.62 -7.52
N PRO A 109 -17.98 2.15 -7.05
CA PRO A 109 -16.70 2.01 -7.75
C PRO A 109 -16.28 0.53 -7.81
N SER A 110 -15.54 0.17 -8.86
CA SER A 110 -14.99 -1.20 -8.95
C SER A 110 -13.88 -1.40 -7.92
N GLN A 111 -12.94 -0.46 -7.83
CA GLN A 111 -11.77 -0.57 -6.95
C GLN A 111 -11.65 0.66 -6.05
N GLY A 112 -10.90 0.50 -4.96
CA GLY A 112 -10.56 1.61 -4.08
C GLY A 112 -9.65 2.62 -4.77
N GLY A 113 -9.70 3.86 -4.29
CA GLY A 113 -8.88 4.96 -4.79
C GLY A 113 -8.78 6.09 -3.79
N SER A 114 -7.82 6.99 -4.01
CA SER A 114 -7.61 8.16 -3.15
C SER A 114 -8.91 8.94 -2.97
N GLY A 115 -9.42 9.02 -1.73
CA GLY A 115 -10.65 9.73 -1.38
C GLY A 115 -11.96 8.98 -1.60
N GLN A 116 -11.94 7.72 -2.05
CA GLN A 116 -13.17 6.94 -2.30
C GLN A 116 -13.66 6.12 -1.09
N GLY A 117 -12.86 6.06 -0.01
CA GLY A 117 -13.16 5.22 1.16
C GLY A 117 -13.17 3.73 0.82
N ASP A 118 -13.79 2.92 1.69
CA ASP A 118 -13.77 1.45 1.60
C ASP A 118 -15.00 0.84 0.92
N ARG A 119 -15.93 1.68 0.41
CA ARG A 119 -17.18 1.24 -0.21
C ARG A 119 -17.06 1.11 -1.72
N HIS A 120 -16.46 0.01 -2.18
CA HIS A 120 -16.26 -0.35 -3.59
C HIS A 120 -16.31 -1.88 -3.78
N VAL A 121 -16.46 -2.37 -5.02
CA VAL A 121 -16.62 -3.81 -5.30
C VAL A 121 -15.48 -4.64 -4.70
N ASP A 122 -14.22 -4.26 -4.92
CA ASP A 122 -13.07 -5.01 -4.36
C ASP A 122 -13.08 -5.06 -2.83
N GLY A 123 -13.61 -4.04 -2.15
CA GLY A 123 -13.68 -3.96 -0.69
C GLY A 123 -14.83 -4.78 -0.14
N LEU A 124 -15.92 -4.91 -0.91
CA LEU A 124 -17.08 -5.72 -0.59
C LEU A 124 -16.92 -7.19 -1.01
N ALA A 125 -15.89 -7.54 -1.79
CA ALA A 125 -15.69 -8.89 -2.31
C ALA A 125 -15.51 -9.95 -1.21
N GLU A 126 -15.10 -9.57 0.00
CA GLU A 126 -15.04 -10.48 1.14
C GLU A 126 -16.43 -11.04 1.52
N ALA A 127 -17.50 -10.25 1.36
CA ALA A 127 -18.87 -10.70 1.57
C ALA A 127 -19.36 -11.66 0.47
N LEU A 128 -18.56 -11.87 -0.58
CA LEU A 128 -18.78 -12.82 -1.64
C LEU A 128 -17.96 -14.11 -1.47
N LYS A 129 -17.39 -14.35 -0.29
CA LYS A 129 -16.72 -15.61 0.03
C LYS A 129 -17.68 -16.57 0.74
N PHE A 130 -17.63 -17.84 0.33
CA PHE A 130 -18.28 -19.01 0.94
C PHE A 130 -19.79 -18.90 1.24
N GLY A 131 -20.61 -19.67 0.51
CA GLY A 131 -21.92 -20.11 1.00
C GLY A 131 -22.96 -19.06 1.40
N PHE A 132 -22.91 -17.85 0.81
CA PHE A 132 -24.05 -16.94 0.75
C PHE A 132 -24.90 -17.22 -0.49
#